data_AF-A0A1E9VQ87-F1
#
_entry.id   AF-A0A1E9VQ87-F1
#
_cell.length_a   1.000
_cell.length_b   1.000
_cell.length_c   1.000
_cell.angle_alpha   90.00
_cell.angle_beta   90.00
_cell.angle_gamma   90.00
#
_symmetry.space_group_name_H-M   'P 1'
#
loop_
_entity.id
_entity.type
_entity.pdbx_description
1 polymer ?
#
loop_
_entity_poly.entity_id
_entity_poly.type
_entity_poly.pdbx_seq_one_letter_code
_entity_poly.pdbx_strand_id
1 'polypeptide(L)'
;MRLLIPSAKIVPEELHHLGKLPAIIYPINQKIVFDYLYDQYKDVCSAIDIACYEKMDKVARRLDKYIKSKTVNIIQLKELGDLGRTIYDSLIGCDEPVIINFADTIINDNIYSLECDSFFYAEDYYSNTWTFFEEKDGDIISVLDKNELKEDDGKKHKLFSGVFQIMDAQYFRECLRKALMSNVVNVNSFYQALQEYSKRYEFLSIKTNNWFDIGHADKYYNSKLEVKAREFNHISIDKDRSILRKISEDVEKFIGEIKWYLKLPAQVEYVRPRIFEYSTSYINPYVSMEYYSYHTVHELFLYSDLTKKQWIDIFNRIRFVCSDFKRYSVSGDNIQKSLKDMYLDKTFQRFNKLRKDPRFTEFFSSDIQINGVRYKSLDQIEALLSVSVPRELFDITQFNIIHGDLCFANIMVDNTFSFIKVIDPRGKFGDFDIYGDYRYELAKLFHSVDGKYDFIIKDLFTIKYDPKKAIIDYIVQDRKRDYDLYEVFYSVFKDEIGSDLKKIELIEALLFLSMIPLHGESLNHQMAMLATGLEILGRVVPDIYC
;
A
#
# COMPACT_ATOMS: atom_id res chain seq x y z
N MET A 1 -0.77 -30.10 5.58
CA MET A 1 -0.73 -29.68 4.17
C MET A 1 0.19 -28.49 4.07
N ARG A 2 0.92 -28.41 2.96
CA ARG A 2 1.92 -27.38 2.70
C ARG A 2 1.46 -26.46 1.57
N LEU A 3 1.82 -25.19 1.62
CA LEU A 3 1.63 -24.27 0.49
C LEU A 3 2.95 -24.12 -0.26
N LEU A 4 2.92 -24.30 -1.58
CA LEU A 4 4.02 -24.01 -2.49
C LEU A 4 3.63 -22.88 -3.46
N ILE A 5 4.42 -21.81 -3.47
CA ILE A 5 4.22 -20.64 -4.34
C ILE A 5 5.39 -20.54 -5.33
N PRO A 6 5.22 -20.93 -6.61
CA PRO A 6 6.23 -20.73 -7.63
C PRO A 6 6.34 -19.24 -7.99
N SER A 7 7.46 -18.61 -7.66
CA SER A 7 7.78 -17.20 -7.94
C SER A 7 9.19 -17.05 -8.53
N ALA A 8 9.49 -17.86 -9.54
CA ALA A 8 10.83 -17.94 -10.13
C ALA A 8 11.20 -16.72 -10.99
N LYS A 9 10.21 -16.12 -11.67
CA LYS A 9 10.41 -15.02 -12.63
C LYS A 9 9.88 -13.68 -12.11
N ILE A 10 10.43 -12.59 -12.61
CA ILE A 10 9.79 -11.28 -12.50
C ILE A 10 8.51 -11.19 -13.35
N VAL A 11 7.63 -10.25 -13.02
CA VAL A 11 6.43 -9.96 -13.80
C VAL A 11 6.77 -9.57 -15.26
N PRO A 12 5.83 -9.69 -16.22
CA PRO A 12 6.06 -9.28 -17.62
C PRO A 12 6.43 -7.81 -17.79
N GLU A 13 7.03 -7.46 -18.94
CA GLU A 13 7.56 -6.11 -19.22
C GLU A 13 6.51 -5.00 -19.06
N GLU A 14 5.25 -5.29 -19.38
CA GLU A 14 4.10 -4.38 -19.25
C GLU A 14 3.90 -3.88 -17.80
N LEU A 15 4.33 -4.68 -16.82
CA LEU A 15 4.24 -4.39 -15.38
C LEU A 15 5.55 -3.82 -14.81
N HIS A 16 6.59 -3.61 -15.63
CA HIS A 16 7.88 -3.10 -15.13
C HIS A 16 7.85 -1.61 -14.75
N HIS A 17 6.74 -0.90 -14.98
CA HIS A 17 6.59 0.50 -14.59
C HIS A 17 6.65 0.69 -13.06
N LEU A 18 6.26 -0.31 -12.26
CA LEU A 18 6.48 -0.35 -10.80
C LEU A 18 7.83 -1.00 -10.42
N GLY A 19 8.67 -1.30 -11.39
CA GLY A 19 9.97 -1.93 -11.24
C GLY A 19 9.99 -3.44 -11.54
N LYS A 20 11.19 -3.98 -11.72
CA LYS A 20 11.42 -5.40 -12.01
C LYS A 20 11.29 -6.23 -10.73
N LEU A 21 10.08 -6.69 -10.45
CA LEU A 21 9.69 -7.39 -9.22
C LEU A 21 9.15 -8.79 -9.53
N PRO A 22 9.47 -9.81 -8.71
CA PRO A 22 8.74 -11.07 -8.69
C PRO A 22 7.26 -10.85 -8.35
N ALA A 23 6.38 -11.64 -8.97
CA ALA A 23 4.93 -11.50 -8.81
C ALA A 23 4.48 -11.54 -7.34
N ILE A 24 5.11 -12.40 -6.52
CA ILE A 24 4.73 -12.58 -5.11
C ILE A 24 4.89 -11.32 -4.25
N ILE A 25 5.78 -10.40 -4.65
CA ILE A 25 5.97 -9.10 -3.98
C ILE A 25 5.45 -7.93 -4.81
N TYR A 26 4.67 -8.19 -5.86
CA TYR A 26 4.12 -7.13 -6.70
C TYR A 26 3.05 -6.34 -5.93
N PRO A 27 3.02 -4.98 -6.04
CA PRO A 27 2.09 -4.16 -5.25
C PRO A 27 0.64 -4.32 -5.71
N ILE A 28 -0.32 -4.41 -4.78
CA ILE A 28 -1.77 -4.38 -5.02
C ILE A 28 -2.46 -3.70 -3.84
N ASN A 29 -3.25 -2.66 -4.10
CA ASN A 29 -4.14 -2.02 -3.10
C ASN A 29 -3.50 -1.83 -1.72
N GLN A 30 -2.36 -1.14 -1.69
CA GLN A 30 -1.60 -0.85 -0.47
C GLN A 30 -1.03 -2.07 0.27
N LYS A 31 -0.98 -3.25 -0.37
CA LYS A 31 -0.36 -4.50 0.06
C LYS A 31 0.53 -5.05 -1.08
N ILE A 32 1.17 -6.20 -0.86
CA ILE A 32 1.75 -7.04 -1.91
C ILE A 32 0.94 -8.33 -2.08
N VAL A 33 1.10 -9.04 -3.21
CA VAL A 33 0.40 -10.32 -3.46
C VAL A 33 0.53 -11.30 -2.31
N PHE A 34 1.74 -11.42 -1.76
CA PHE A 34 2.03 -12.29 -0.62
C PHE A 34 1.13 -12.04 0.58
N ASP A 35 0.77 -10.79 0.88
CA ASP A 35 -0.06 -10.49 2.06
C ASP A 35 -1.44 -11.12 1.96
N TYR A 36 -2.01 -11.19 0.74
CA TYR A 36 -3.30 -11.82 0.50
C TYR A 36 -3.22 -13.33 0.65
N LEU A 37 -2.18 -13.95 0.06
CA LEU A 37 -1.96 -15.39 0.16
C LEU A 37 -1.64 -15.80 1.61
N TYR A 38 -0.83 -15.02 2.31
CA TYR A 38 -0.51 -15.28 3.71
C TYR A 38 -1.76 -15.23 4.57
N ASP A 39 -2.61 -14.19 4.43
CA ASP A 39 -3.86 -14.09 5.18
C ASP A 39 -4.82 -15.27 4.91
N GLN A 40 -4.82 -15.81 3.69
CA GLN A 40 -5.65 -16.94 3.30
C GLN A 40 -5.16 -18.29 3.87
N TYR A 41 -3.84 -18.51 3.94
CA TYR A 41 -3.28 -19.85 4.21
C TYR A 41 -2.54 -20.00 5.54
N LYS A 42 -2.19 -18.92 6.24
CA LYS A 42 -1.35 -18.96 7.47
C LYS A 42 -1.88 -19.84 8.60
N ASP A 43 -3.20 -19.98 8.72
CA ASP A 43 -3.85 -20.75 9.79
C ASP A 43 -4.20 -22.19 9.36
N VAL A 44 -3.90 -22.54 8.10
CA VAL A 44 -4.29 -23.82 7.47
C VAL A 44 -3.05 -24.65 7.11
N CYS A 45 -2.02 -24.01 6.57
CA CYS A 45 -0.82 -24.70 6.09
C CYS A 45 0.23 -24.85 7.19
N SER A 46 0.90 -26.00 7.23
CA SER A 46 2.01 -26.28 8.15
C SER A 46 3.25 -25.43 7.83
N ALA A 47 3.44 -25.09 6.56
CA ALA A 47 4.49 -24.23 6.04
C ALA A 47 4.07 -23.56 4.73
N ILE A 48 4.66 -22.39 4.45
CA ILE A 48 4.52 -21.66 3.19
C ILE A 48 5.89 -21.58 2.52
N ASP A 49 6.07 -22.33 1.44
CA ASP A 49 7.31 -22.41 0.68
C ASP A 49 7.20 -21.57 -0.59
N ILE A 50 8.13 -20.62 -0.78
CA ILE A 50 8.18 -19.72 -1.95
C ILE A 50 9.40 -20.06 -2.78
N ALA A 51 9.19 -20.57 -3.99
CA ALA A 51 10.27 -20.95 -4.90
C ALA A 51 10.71 -19.76 -5.75
N CYS A 52 11.95 -19.29 -5.55
CA CYS A 52 12.48 -18.08 -6.17
C CYS A 52 13.75 -18.33 -6.97
N TYR A 53 13.93 -17.55 -8.05
CA TYR A 53 15.17 -17.49 -8.82
C TYR A 53 15.56 -16.02 -9.08
N GLU A 54 14.82 -15.32 -9.93
CA GLU A 54 15.09 -13.91 -10.25
C GLU A 54 14.73 -12.99 -9.08
N LYS A 55 15.63 -12.05 -8.75
CA LYS A 55 15.42 -11.03 -7.71
C LYS A 55 14.98 -11.59 -6.35
N MET A 56 15.41 -12.82 -6.03
CA MET A 56 15.13 -13.50 -4.75
C MET A 56 15.55 -12.66 -3.53
N ASP A 57 16.63 -11.89 -3.65
CA ASP A 57 17.08 -10.96 -2.61
C ASP A 57 16.01 -9.92 -2.24
N LYS A 58 15.19 -9.48 -3.20
CA LYS A 58 14.07 -8.57 -2.94
C LYS A 58 12.95 -9.27 -2.19
N VAL A 59 12.63 -10.51 -2.56
CA VAL A 59 11.61 -11.32 -1.87
C VAL A 59 12.02 -11.56 -0.42
N ALA A 60 13.25 -12.03 -0.19
CA ALA A 60 13.79 -12.27 1.14
C ALA A 60 13.76 -11.02 2.02
N ARG A 61 14.16 -9.86 1.48
CA ARG A 61 14.08 -8.59 2.22
C ARG A 61 12.65 -8.19 2.54
N ARG A 62 11.71 -8.32 1.60
CA ARG A 62 10.32 -7.89 1.80
C ARG A 62 9.58 -8.78 2.78
N LEU A 63 9.94 -10.06 2.83
CA LEU A 63 9.29 -11.08 3.65
C LEU A 63 10.06 -11.43 4.93
N ASP A 64 11.12 -10.69 5.26
CA ASP A 64 12.03 -10.96 6.40
C ASP A 64 11.28 -11.18 7.73
N LYS A 65 10.23 -10.37 8.00
CA LYS A 65 9.38 -10.51 9.19
C LYS A 65 8.70 -11.89 9.27
N TYR A 66 8.20 -12.41 8.14
CA TYR A 66 7.52 -13.70 8.07
C TYR A 66 8.51 -14.88 8.06
N ILE A 67 9.67 -14.70 7.45
CA ILE A 67 10.74 -15.70 7.47
C ILE A 67 11.24 -15.89 8.91
N LYS A 68 11.39 -14.81 9.67
CA LYS A 68 11.78 -14.85 11.08
C LYS A 68 10.77 -15.53 11.99
N SER A 69 9.48 -15.58 11.62
CA SER A 69 8.47 -16.34 12.36
C SER A 69 8.54 -17.85 12.11
N LYS A 70 9.40 -18.32 11.18
CA LYS A 70 9.58 -19.72 10.76
C LYS A 70 8.37 -20.38 10.10
N THR A 71 7.35 -19.60 9.71
CA THR A 71 6.18 -20.10 8.97
C THR A 71 6.42 -20.09 7.46
N VAL A 72 7.32 -19.23 6.99
CA VAL A 72 7.59 -19.00 5.57
C VAL A 72 9.03 -19.35 5.25
N ASN A 73 9.23 -20.16 4.20
CA ASN A 73 10.54 -20.54 3.70
C ASN A 73 10.74 -20.04 2.26
N ILE A 74 11.97 -19.65 1.93
CA ILE A 74 12.36 -19.36 0.55
C ILE A 74 13.18 -20.53 0.03
N ILE A 75 12.70 -21.14 -1.06
CA ILE A 75 13.41 -22.17 -1.81
C ILE A 75 14.17 -21.48 -2.94
N GLN A 76 15.50 -21.49 -2.86
CA GLN A 76 16.35 -20.96 -3.93
C GLN A 76 16.52 -22.00 -5.04
N LEU A 77 16.02 -21.67 -6.23
CA LEU A 77 16.22 -22.49 -7.43
C LEU A 77 17.65 -22.32 -7.95
N LYS A 78 18.22 -23.40 -8.51
CA LYS A 78 19.58 -23.40 -9.06
C LYS A 78 19.65 -22.86 -10.49
N GLU A 79 18.60 -23.10 -11.25
CA GLU A 79 18.46 -22.67 -12.63
C GLU A 79 17.01 -22.32 -12.93
N LEU A 80 16.80 -21.54 -13.98
CA LEU A 80 15.47 -21.18 -14.46
C LEU A 80 15.01 -22.25 -15.45
N GLY A 81 13.91 -22.94 -15.11
CA GLY A 81 13.21 -23.86 -16.00
C GLY A 81 11.81 -23.38 -16.33
N ASP A 82 10.99 -24.29 -16.86
CA ASP A 82 9.55 -24.07 -16.92
C ASP A 82 8.90 -24.21 -15.52
N LEU A 83 7.58 -24.07 -15.47
CA LEU A 83 6.84 -24.15 -14.22
C LEU A 83 6.95 -25.54 -13.58
N GLY A 84 6.89 -26.60 -14.38
CA GLY A 84 7.01 -27.97 -13.88
C GLY A 84 8.38 -28.23 -13.26
N ARG A 85 9.47 -27.71 -13.84
CA ARG A 85 10.81 -27.80 -13.22
C ARG A 85 10.87 -27.07 -11.88
N THR A 86 10.31 -25.86 -11.82
CA THR A 86 10.24 -25.06 -10.59
C THR A 86 9.58 -25.84 -9.45
N ILE A 87 8.43 -26.47 -9.74
CA ILE A 87 7.67 -27.24 -8.75
C ILE A 87 8.39 -28.55 -8.41
N TYR A 88 8.95 -29.26 -9.39
CA TYR A 88 9.70 -30.50 -9.17
C TYR A 88 10.87 -30.33 -8.20
N ASP A 89 11.66 -29.27 -8.38
CA ASP A 89 12.81 -28.94 -7.53
C ASP A 89 12.35 -28.48 -6.13
N SER A 90 11.14 -27.95 -6.01
CA SER A 90 10.59 -27.44 -4.74
C SER A 90 9.87 -28.50 -3.90
N LEU A 91 9.43 -29.61 -4.50
CA LEU A 91 8.76 -30.72 -3.79
C LEU A 91 9.72 -31.77 -3.22
N ILE A 92 11.03 -31.50 -3.19
CA ILE A 92 12.02 -32.44 -2.62
C ILE A 92 11.73 -32.65 -1.12
N GLY A 93 11.46 -33.91 -0.73
CA GLY A 93 11.18 -34.28 0.66
C GLY A 93 9.80 -33.83 1.17
N CYS A 94 8.86 -33.50 0.27
CA CYS A 94 7.48 -33.23 0.63
C CYS A 94 6.68 -34.54 0.66
N ASP A 95 6.29 -34.96 1.87
CA ASP A 95 5.55 -36.21 2.11
C ASP A 95 4.10 -35.97 2.56
N GLU A 96 3.67 -34.71 2.60
CA GLU A 96 2.31 -34.29 2.97
C GLU A 96 1.56 -33.71 1.75
N PRO A 97 0.21 -33.62 1.81
CA PRO A 97 -0.56 -32.92 0.77
C PRO A 97 -0.06 -31.51 0.53
N VAL A 98 -0.05 -31.07 -0.72
CA VAL A 98 0.46 -29.76 -1.14
C VAL A 98 -0.60 -28.97 -1.89
N ILE A 99 -0.73 -27.69 -1.54
CA ILE A 99 -1.41 -26.68 -2.34
C ILE A 99 -0.36 -25.94 -3.15
N ILE A 100 -0.54 -25.89 -4.46
CA ILE A 100 0.27 -25.11 -5.37
C ILE A 100 -0.55 -23.90 -5.77
N ASN A 101 -0.10 -22.69 -5.40
CA ASN A 101 -0.77 -21.44 -5.76
C ASN A 101 0.22 -20.51 -6.47
N PHE A 102 -0.08 -20.15 -7.71
CA PHE A 102 0.80 -19.30 -8.50
C PHE A 102 0.97 -17.92 -7.88
N ALA A 103 2.18 -17.37 -7.98
CA ALA A 103 2.56 -16.12 -7.33
C ALA A 103 1.82 -14.87 -7.85
N ASP A 104 1.14 -14.97 -8.99
CA ASP A 104 0.35 -13.95 -9.67
C ASP A 104 -1.16 -14.23 -9.63
N THR A 105 -1.61 -15.22 -8.86
CA THR A 105 -3.02 -15.59 -8.72
C THR A 105 -3.50 -15.29 -7.29
N ILE A 106 -4.64 -14.59 -7.17
CA ILE A 106 -5.43 -14.55 -5.94
C ILE A 106 -6.82 -15.10 -6.24
N ILE A 107 -7.27 -16.08 -5.46
CA ILE A 107 -8.64 -16.61 -5.49
C ILE A 107 -9.22 -16.51 -4.09
N ASN A 108 -10.30 -15.76 -3.92
CA ASN A 108 -10.91 -15.56 -2.59
C ASN A 108 -11.69 -16.80 -2.10
N ASP A 109 -11.97 -17.74 -3.00
CA ASP A 109 -12.52 -19.05 -2.65
C ASP A 109 -11.42 -19.94 -2.07
N ASN A 110 -11.80 -20.89 -1.22
CA ASN A 110 -10.89 -21.74 -0.48
C ASN A 110 -11.02 -23.20 -0.90
N ILE A 111 -9.91 -23.75 -1.38
CA ILE A 111 -9.81 -25.14 -1.90
C ILE A 111 -9.57 -26.17 -0.79
N TYR A 112 -8.90 -25.75 0.29
CA TYR A 112 -8.45 -26.60 1.40
C TYR A 112 -9.57 -27.16 2.29
N SER A 113 -10.82 -26.75 2.08
CA SER A 113 -11.98 -27.33 2.76
C SER A 113 -12.32 -28.73 2.21
N LEU A 114 -11.76 -29.10 1.07
CA LEU A 114 -11.98 -30.35 0.39
C LEU A 114 -10.81 -31.30 0.67
N GLU A 115 -11.09 -32.51 1.14
CA GLU A 115 -10.06 -33.53 1.39
C GLU A 115 -9.80 -34.40 0.14
N CYS A 116 -9.68 -33.77 -1.03
CA CYS A 116 -9.44 -34.46 -2.30
C CYS A 116 -8.55 -33.64 -3.25
N ASP A 117 -8.02 -34.33 -4.27
CA ASP A 117 -7.33 -33.68 -5.38
C ASP A 117 -8.30 -32.74 -6.12
N SER A 118 -7.95 -31.47 -6.21
CA SER A 118 -8.84 -30.45 -6.77
C SER A 118 -8.08 -29.27 -7.37
N PHE A 119 -8.73 -28.50 -8.23
CA PHE A 119 -8.19 -27.23 -8.72
C PHE A 119 -9.30 -26.26 -9.11
N PHE A 120 -8.98 -24.96 -9.07
CA PHE A 120 -9.90 -23.92 -9.55
C PHE A 120 -9.77 -23.71 -11.06
N TYR A 121 -10.92 -23.52 -11.72
CA TYR A 121 -11.00 -23.15 -13.12
C TYR A 121 -11.92 -21.94 -13.34
N ALA A 122 -11.66 -21.24 -14.43
CA ALA A 122 -12.51 -20.19 -14.98
C ALA A 122 -12.91 -20.53 -16.42
N GLU A 123 -13.76 -19.70 -17.02
CA GLU A 123 -14.22 -19.87 -18.40
C GLU A 123 -13.98 -18.59 -19.20
N ASP A 124 -13.28 -18.71 -20.32
CA ASP A 124 -13.03 -17.62 -21.25
C ASP A 124 -13.01 -18.13 -22.70
N TYR A 125 -13.03 -17.21 -23.66
CA TYR A 125 -12.82 -17.54 -25.07
C TYR A 125 -11.36 -17.92 -25.32
N TYR A 126 -11.11 -18.78 -26.31
CA TYR A 126 -9.74 -19.19 -26.65
C TYR A 126 -8.84 -17.97 -26.91
N SER A 127 -7.68 -17.97 -26.26
CA SER A 127 -6.67 -16.92 -26.39
C SER A 127 -5.29 -17.50 -26.09
N ASN A 128 -4.25 -16.76 -26.47
CA ASN A 128 -2.85 -17.09 -26.14
C ASN A 128 -2.46 -16.66 -24.71
N THR A 129 -3.40 -16.12 -23.93
CA THR A 129 -3.16 -15.63 -22.57
C THR A 129 -3.21 -16.77 -21.55
N TRP A 130 -4.09 -17.75 -21.78
CA TRP A 130 -4.47 -18.78 -20.81
C TRP A 130 -4.12 -20.18 -21.29
N THR A 131 -4.05 -21.11 -20.33
CA THR A 131 -3.95 -22.54 -20.60
C THR A 131 -5.32 -23.19 -20.38
N PHE A 132 -5.89 -23.72 -21.46
CA PHE A 132 -7.21 -24.36 -21.46
C PHE A 132 -7.09 -25.87 -21.28
N PHE A 133 -8.16 -26.52 -20.83
CA PHE A 133 -8.20 -27.97 -20.66
C PHE A 133 -9.58 -28.55 -20.94
N GLU A 134 -9.58 -29.84 -21.28
CA GLU A 134 -10.78 -30.68 -21.30
C GLU A 134 -10.60 -31.82 -20.31
N GLU A 135 -11.67 -32.15 -19.60
CA GLU A 135 -11.68 -33.25 -18.64
C GLU A 135 -12.91 -34.13 -18.85
N LYS A 136 -12.81 -35.37 -18.37
CA LYS A 136 -13.94 -36.29 -18.26
C LYS A 136 -13.81 -37.06 -16.96
N ASP A 137 -14.85 -36.95 -16.12
CA ASP A 137 -14.91 -37.66 -14.84
C ASP A 137 -13.65 -37.46 -13.98
N GLY A 138 -13.10 -36.23 -13.98
CA GLY A 138 -11.90 -35.86 -13.23
C GLY A 138 -10.55 -36.21 -13.88
N ASP A 139 -10.55 -36.91 -15.02
CA ASP A 139 -9.35 -37.14 -15.83
C ASP A 139 -9.14 -36.01 -16.84
N ILE A 140 -7.96 -35.39 -16.86
CA ILE A 140 -7.61 -34.30 -17.77
C ILE A 140 -7.16 -34.89 -19.12
N ILE A 141 -8.07 -34.91 -20.09
CA ILE A 141 -7.85 -35.57 -21.39
C ILE A 141 -6.95 -34.72 -22.30
N SER A 142 -7.14 -33.41 -22.31
CA SER A 142 -6.41 -32.51 -23.20
C SER A 142 -6.06 -31.20 -22.50
N VAL A 143 -4.92 -30.64 -22.88
CA VAL A 143 -4.44 -29.32 -22.44
C VAL A 143 -4.02 -28.57 -23.68
N LEU A 144 -4.52 -27.34 -23.80
CA LEU A 144 -4.12 -26.39 -24.83
C LEU A 144 -3.36 -25.25 -24.15
N ASP A 145 -2.05 -25.24 -24.34
CA ASP A 145 -1.18 -24.19 -23.77
C ASP A 145 -1.07 -22.98 -24.70
N LYS A 146 -0.53 -21.88 -24.17
CA LYS A 146 -0.54 -20.52 -24.77
C LYS A 146 -0.04 -20.42 -26.22
N ASN A 147 0.72 -21.41 -26.69
CA ASN A 147 1.35 -21.41 -28.01
C ASN A 147 0.56 -22.18 -29.08
N GLU A 148 -0.54 -22.85 -28.71
CA GLU A 148 -1.38 -23.60 -29.65
C GLU A 148 -2.61 -22.78 -30.03
N LEU A 149 -2.55 -22.12 -31.19
CA LEU A 149 -3.66 -21.32 -31.73
C LEU A 149 -4.81 -22.24 -32.14
N LYS A 150 -5.90 -22.24 -31.38
CA LYS A 150 -7.23 -22.68 -31.86
C LYS A 150 -8.02 -21.47 -32.33
N GLU A 151 -8.74 -21.62 -33.45
CA GLU A 151 -9.72 -20.61 -33.87
C GLU A 151 -10.81 -20.47 -32.79
N ASP A 152 -11.22 -19.24 -32.52
CA ASP A 152 -12.33 -18.96 -31.62
C ASP A 152 -13.62 -19.55 -32.20
N ASP A 153 -14.18 -20.53 -31.50
CA ASP A 153 -15.43 -21.19 -31.88
C ASP A 153 -16.68 -20.45 -31.36
N GLY A 154 -16.48 -19.25 -30.79
CA GLY A 154 -17.52 -18.42 -30.21
C GLY A 154 -18.07 -18.97 -28.89
N LYS A 155 -17.37 -19.92 -28.26
CA LYS A 155 -17.75 -20.50 -26.96
C LYS A 155 -16.66 -20.27 -25.93
N LYS A 156 -17.09 -20.29 -24.66
CA LYS A 156 -16.16 -20.26 -23.54
C LYS A 156 -15.71 -21.68 -23.21
N HIS A 157 -14.42 -21.82 -22.91
CA HIS A 157 -13.77 -23.08 -22.57
C HIS A 157 -13.16 -22.98 -21.17
N LYS A 158 -13.01 -24.12 -20.50
CA LYS A 158 -12.42 -24.18 -19.17
C LYS A 158 -10.91 -23.89 -19.26
N LEU A 159 -10.42 -23.06 -18.35
CA LEU A 159 -9.00 -22.72 -18.21
C LEU A 159 -8.54 -22.84 -16.76
N PHE A 160 -7.26 -23.18 -16.56
CA PHE A 160 -6.68 -23.28 -15.23
C PHE A 160 -6.49 -21.91 -14.58
N SER A 161 -6.96 -21.74 -13.35
CA SER A 161 -6.85 -20.46 -12.62
C SER A 161 -5.61 -20.35 -11.72
N GLY A 162 -4.75 -21.38 -11.66
CA GLY A 162 -3.45 -21.30 -10.98
C GLY A 162 -3.40 -21.79 -9.53
N VAL A 163 -4.47 -22.44 -9.03
CA VAL A 163 -4.51 -23.05 -7.69
C VAL A 163 -4.88 -24.52 -7.77
N PHE A 164 -4.03 -25.37 -7.21
CA PHE A 164 -4.14 -26.83 -7.28
C PHE A 164 -3.90 -27.43 -5.89
N GLN A 165 -4.74 -28.37 -5.48
CA GLN A 165 -4.54 -29.18 -4.30
C GLN A 165 -4.21 -30.60 -4.72
N ILE A 166 -3.06 -31.10 -4.26
CA ILE A 166 -2.50 -32.39 -4.60
C ILE A 166 -2.33 -33.19 -3.32
N MET A 167 -3.03 -34.32 -3.22
CA MET A 167 -3.03 -35.15 -2.01
C MET A 167 -1.79 -36.05 -1.94
N ASP A 168 -1.31 -36.56 -3.07
CA ASP A 168 -0.09 -37.38 -3.17
C ASP A 168 1.05 -36.60 -3.85
N ALA A 169 1.73 -35.76 -3.06
CA ALA A 169 2.84 -34.94 -3.54
C ALA A 169 4.03 -35.76 -4.08
N GLN A 170 4.26 -36.96 -3.54
CA GLN A 170 5.35 -37.84 -3.99
C GLN A 170 5.07 -38.40 -5.38
N TYR A 171 3.84 -38.90 -5.60
CA TYR A 171 3.43 -39.38 -6.92
C TYR A 171 3.38 -38.24 -7.94
N PHE A 172 2.88 -37.06 -7.55
CA PHE A 172 2.89 -35.89 -8.43
C PHE A 172 4.31 -35.47 -8.83
N ARG A 173 5.28 -35.53 -7.90
CA ARG A 173 6.69 -35.27 -8.21
C ARG A 173 7.27 -36.29 -9.21
N GLU A 174 6.85 -37.54 -9.16
CA GLU A 174 7.21 -38.55 -10.16
C GLU A 174 6.58 -38.25 -11.53
N CYS A 175 5.32 -37.80 -11.57
CA CYS A 175 4.69 -37.32 -12.80
C CYS A 175 5.44 -36.12 -13.40
N LEU A 176 5.86 -35.15 -12.57
CA LEU A 176 6.71 -34.03 -13.00
C LEU A 176 8.05 -34.50 -13.57
N ARG A 177 8.70 -35.46 -12.92
CA ARG A 177 9.96 -36.04 -13.42
C ARG A 177 9.78 -36.64 -14.82
N LYS A 178 8.71 -37.40 -15.04
CA LYS A 178 8.39 -37.99 -16.35
C LYS A 178 8.09 -36.91 -17.39
N ALA A 179 7.29 -35.91 -17.04
CA ALA A 179 6.97 -34.79 -17.93
C ALA A 179 8.20 -33.99 -18.35
N LEU A 180 9.15 -33.74 -17.45
CA LEU A 180 10.41 -33.06 -17.75
C LEU A 180 11.34 -33.87 -18.68
N MET A 181 11.17 -35.19 -18.74
CA MET A 181 11.91 -36.08 -19.66
C MET A 181 11.17 -36.30 -20.99
N SER A 182 9.96 -35.76 -21.14
CA SER A 182 9.14 -35.89 -22.34
C SER A 182 9.67 -35.01 -23.48
N ASN A 183 9.45 -35.45 -24.72
CA ASN A 183 9.77 -34.67 -25.93
C ASN A 183 8.60 -33.78 -26.38
N VAL A 184 7.52 -33.67 -25.61
CA VAL A 184 6.38 -32.79 -25.92
C VAL A 184 6.77 -31.34 -25.58
N VAL A 185 6.97 -30.52 -26.62
CA VAL A 185 7.52 -29.16 -26.49
C VAL A 185 6.43 -28.08 -26.32
N ASN A 186 5.20 -28.35 -26.76
CA ASN A 186 4.16 -27.33 -26.84
C ASN A 186 3.37 -27.11 -25.54
N VAL A 187 3.51 -27.98 -24.56
CA VAL A 187 2.77 -27.92 -23.28
C VAL A 187 3.78 -27.84 -22.15
N ASN A 188 3.62 -26.89 -21.23
CA ASN A 188 4.46 -26.81 -20.04
C ASN A 188 4.46 -28.15 -19.27
N SER A 189 5.62 -28.58 -18.77
CA SER A 189 5.75 -29.88 -18.10
C SER A 189 4.89 -30.01 -16.84
N PHE A 190 4.49 -28.89 -16.21
CA PHE A 190 3.53 -28.90 -15.11
C PHE A 190 2.16 -29.45 -15.53
N TYR A 191 1.60 -28.96 -16.64
CA TYR A 191 0.29 -29.41 -17.09
C TYR A 191 0.33 -30.83 -17.65
N GLN A 192 1.45 -31.22 -18.29
CA GLN A 192 1.67 -32.63 -18.67
C GLN A 192 1.68 -33.54 -17.43
N ALA A 193 2.29 -33.10 -16.34
CA ALA A 193 2.31 -33.85 -15.08
C ALA A 193 0.92 -33.95 -14.45
N LEU A 194 0.09 -32.91 -14.53
CA LEU A 194 -1.30 -32.95 -14.09
C LEU A 194 -2.12 -33.97 -14.89
N GLN A 195 -1.97 -34.00 -16.22
CA GLN A 195 -2.61 -35.02 -17.07
C GLN A 195 -2.16 -36.44 -16.72
N GLU A 196 -0.88 -36.63 -16.37
CA GLU A 196 -0.40 -37.96 -15.99
C GLU A 196 -0.82 -38.36 -14.58
N TYR A 197 -0.97 -37.39 -13.68
CA TYR A 197 -1.49 -37.60 -12.33
C TYR A 197 -2.98 -37.96 -12.36
N SER A 198 -3.77 -37.27 -13.20
CA SER A 198 -5.23 -37.42 -13.28
C SER A 198 -5.69 -38.82 -13.71
N LYS A 199 -4.86 -39.53 -14.48
CA LYS A 199 -5.10 -40.94 -14.87
C LYS A 199 -5.15 -41.90 -13.68
N ARG A 200 -4.57 -41.53 -12.55
CA ARG A 200 -4.56 -42.33 -11.31
C ARG A 200 -5.46 -41.73 -10.24
N TYR A 201 -5.48 -40.42 -10.11
CA TYR A 201 -6.22 -39.69 -9.09
C TYR A 201 -7.11 -38.64 -9.77
N GLU A 202 -8.42 -38.86 -9.76
CA GLU A 202 -9.41 -37.95 -10.35
C GLU A 202 -9.39 -36.59 -9.64
N PHE A 203 -9.40 -35.51 -10.42
CA PHE A 203 -9.52 -34.16 -9.89
C PHE A 203 -10.99 -33.73 -9.77
N LEU A 204 -11.32 -33.05 -8.68
CA LEU A 204 -12.50 -32.21 -8.60
C LEU A 204 -12.18 -30.81 -9.16
N SER A 205 -12.70 -30.48 -10.34
CA SER A 205 -12.60 -29.14 -10.91
C SER A 205 -13.69 -28.21 -10.36
N ILE A 206 -13.29 -27.04 -9.88
CA ILE A 206 -14.19 -26.11 -9.18
C ILE A 206 -14.22 -24.79 -9.95
N LYS A 207 -15.40 -24.39 -10.42
CA LYS A 207 -15.57 -23.09 -11.08
C LYS A 207 -15.44 -21.96 -10.07
N THR A 208 -14.62 -20.96 -10.35
CA THR A 208 -14.56 -19.72 -9.57
C THR A 208 -14.91 -18.51 -10.43
N ASN A 209 -15.59 -17.54 -9.81
CA ASN A 209 -15.78 -16.20 -10.36
C ASN A 209 -14.97 -15.14 -9.57
N ASN A 210 -14.24 -15.58 -8.53
CA ASN A 210 -13.51 -14.73 -7.59
C ASN A 210 -11.99 -14.79 -7.85
N TRP A 211 -11.61 -14.86 -9.12
CA TRP A 211 -10.22 -14.97 -9.58
C TRP A 211 -9.66 -13.61 -10.01
N PHE A 212 -8.51 -13.27 -9.42
CA PHE A 212 -7.77 -12.05 -9.67
C PHE A 212 -6.39 -12.42 -10.20
N ASP A 213 -6.18 -12.18 -11.50
CA ASP A 213 -4.91 -12.38 -12.18
C ASP A 213 -4.08 -11.09 -12.19
N ILE A 214 -2.85 -11.21 -11.72
CA ILE A 214 -1.89 -10.10 -11.54
C ILE A 214 -0.78 -10.20 -12.59
N GLY A 215 -0.75 -11.29 -13.36
CA GLY A 215 0.25 -11.56 -14.39
C GLY A 215 0.07 -10.70 -15.64
N HIS A 216 -1.13 -10.18 -15.89
CA HIS A 216 -1.44 -9.39 -17.09
C HIS A 216 -1.92 -7.98 -16.72
N ALA A 217 -1.40 -6.96 -17.40
CA ALA A 217 -1.67 -5.55 -17.07
C ALA A 217 -3.17 -5.22 -17.08
N ASP A 218 -3.91 -5.66 -18.09
CA ASP A 218 -5.34 -5.40 -18.22
C ASP A 218 -6.16 -6.04 -17.08
N LYS A 219 -5.75 -7.23 -16.63
CA LYS A 219 -6.40 -7.91 -15.50
C LYS A 219 -5.99 -7.27 -14.18
N TYR A 220 -4.73 -6.87 -14.02
CA TYR A 220 -4.22 -6.16 -12.86
C TYR A 220 -4.99 -4.87 -12.52
N TYR A 221 -5.27 -4.03 -13.51
CA TYR A 221 -6.02 -2.80 -13.27
C TYR A 221 -7.49 -3.07 -12.92
N ASN A 222 -8.06 -4.14 -13.47
CA ASN A 222 -9.42 -4.59 -13.15
C ASN A 222 -9.50 -5.31 -11.78
N SER A 223 -8.38 -5.88 -11.34
CA SER A 223 -8.20 -6.65 -10.10
C SER A 223 -7.80 -5.79 -8.91
N LYS A 224 -7.80 -4.45 -9.02
CA LYS A 224 -7.85 -3.56 -7.86
C LYS A 224 -9.17 -3.84 -7.13
N LEU A 225 -9.10 -4.87 -6.28
CA LEU A 225 -10.05 -5.28 -5.26
C LEU A 225 -10.55 -4.03 -4.53
N GLU A 226 -11.81 -4.04 -4.10
CA GLU A 226 -12.53 -2.92 -3.49
C GLU A 226 -11.64 -1.93 -2.75
N VAL A 227 -11.68 -0.66 -3.17
CA VAL A 227 -11.00 0.45 -2.48
C VAL A 227 -11.44 0.41 -1.02
N LYS A 228 -10.57 -0.08 -0.12
CA LYS A 228 -10.87 -0.09 1.31
C LYS A 228 -11.04 1.36 1.77
N ALA A 229 -12.26 1.69 2.15
CA ALA A 229 -12.58 2.97 2.72
C ALA A 229 -11.97 3.10 4.13
N ARG A 230 -11.64 4.34 4.55
CA ARG A 230 -11.30 4.64 5.96
C ARG A 230 -12.50 4.29 6.86
N GLU A 231 -12.30 4.06 8.16
CA GLU A 231 -13.33 3.54 9.09
C GLU A 231 -14.69 4.27 9.07
N PHE A 232 -14.75 5.52 8.59
CA PHE A 232 -15.96 6.36 8.52
C PHE A 232 -16.51 6.58 7.12
N ASN A 233 -15.83 6.08 6.08
CA ASN A 233 -16.21 6.28 4.69
C ASN A 233 -16.86 5.00 4.14
N HIS A 234 -17.86 5.17 3.28
CA HIS A 234 -18.41 4.10 2.45
C HIS A 234 -18.19 4.44 0.99
N ILE A 235 -17.59 3.51 0.24
CA ILE A 235 -17.25 3.68 -1.17
C ILE A 235 -17.98 2.60 -1.97
N SER A 236 -18.64 2.99 -3.05
CA SER A 236 -19.11 2.09 -4.09
C SER A 236 -18.57 2.51 -5.45
N ILE A 237 -18.30 1.54 -6.32
CA ILE A 237 -17.69 1.77 -7.63
C ILE A 237 -18.59 1.16 -8.71
N ASP A 238 -19.07 1.99 -9.62
CA ASP A 238 -19.63 1.57 -10.91
C ASP A 238 -18.47 1.47 -11.90
N LYS A 239 -17.97 0.24 -12.12
CA LYS A 239 -16.80 -0.01 -12.98
C LYS A 239 -17.09 0.32 -14.45
N ASP A 240 -18.29 0.00 -14.94
CA ASP A 240 -18.69 0.22 -16.34
C ASP A 240 -18.71 1.71 -16.69
N ARG A 241 -19.10 2.56 -15.73
CA ARG A 241 -19.08 4.02 -15.90
C ARG A 241 -17.82 4.69 -15.35
N SER A 242 -16.96 3.93 -14.66
CA SER A 242 -15.82 4.47 -13.90
C SER A 242 -16.22 5.60 -12.95
N ILE A 243 -17.28 5.38 -12.18
CA ILE A 243 -17.79 6.34 -11.19
C ILE A 243 -17.62 5.76 -9.78
N LEU A 244 -16.94 6.51 -8.93
CA LEU A 244 -16.85 6.26 -7.50
C LEU A 244 -17.88 7.11 -6.77
N ARG A 245 -18.69 6.49 -5.90
CA ARG A 245 -19.56 7.20 -4.97
C ARG A 245 -19.03 7.05 -3.55
N LYS A 246 -18.82 8.18 -2.88
CA LYS A 246 -18.35 8.26 -1.49
C LYS A 246 -19.43 8.86 -0.59
N ILE A 247 -19.59 8.26 0.58
CA ILE A 247 -20.42 8.71 1.71
C ILE A 247 -19.54 8.68 2.97
N SER A 248 -19.79 9.54 3.95
CA SER A 248 -19.02 9.62 5.20
C SER A 248 -19.91 9.85 6.40
N GLU A 249 -19.59 9.20 7.53
CA GLU A 249 -20.20 9.44 8.84
C GLU A 249 -19.69 10.74 9.49
N ASP A 250 -18.46 11.17 9.18
CA ASP A 250 -17.95 12.50 9.57
C ASP A 250 -18.49 13.56 8.59
N VAL A 251 -19.74 13.96 8.83
CA VAL A 251 -20.52 14.83 7.95
C VAL A 251 -19.87 16.21 7.76
N GLU A 252 -19.40 16.85 8.83
CA GLU A 252 -18.85 18.21 8.75
C GLU A 252 -17.54 18.23 7.96
N LYS A 253 -16.61 17.32 8.27
CA LYS A 253 -15.35 17.20 7.53
C LYS A 253 -15.62 16.88 6.07
N PHE A 254 -16.54 15.98 5.79
CA PHE A 254 -16.83 15.53 4.44
C PHE A 254 -17.50 16.60 3.58
N ILE A 255 -18.42 17.39 4.14
CA ILE A 255 -18.97 18.58 3.45
C ILE A 255 -17.85 19.58 3.14
N GLY A 256 -16.90 19.77 4.05
CA GLY A 256 -15.70 20.58 3.78
C GLY A 256 -14.90 20.07 2.59
N GLU A 257 -14.67 18.76 2.53
CA GLU A 257 -14.01 18.10 1.40
C GLU A 257 -14.77 18.32 0.07
N ILE A 258 -16.09 18.13 0.05
CA ILE A 258 -16.92 18.37 -1.15
C ILE A 258 -16.81 19.84 -1.58
N LYS A 259 -16.91 20.78 -0.63
CA LYS A 259 -16.76 22.21 -0.91
C LYS A 259 -15.39 22.56 -1.48
N TRP A 260 -14.33 21.88 -1.04
CA TRP A 260 -13.00 22.10 -1.59
C TRP A 260 -12.97 21.80 -3.09
N TYR A 261 -13.50 20.65 -3.52
CA TYR A 261 -13.58 20.32 -4.94
C TYR A 261 -14.36 21.36 -5.74
N LEU A 262 -15.50 21.82 -5.21
CA LEU A 262 -16.40 22.74 -5.92
C LEU A 262 -15.89 24.18 -5.98
N LYS A 263 -14.97 24.59 -5.08
CA LYS A 263 -14.47 25.96 -4.98
C LYS A 263 -13.14 26.19 -5.70
N LEU A 264 -12.50 25.14 -6.21
CA LEU A 264 -11.27 25.29 -6.96
C LEU A 264 -11.47 26.20 -8.19
N PRO A 265 -10.58 27.15 -8.46
CA PRO A 265 -10.59 27.92 -9.71
C PRO A 265 -10.42 27.02 -10.94
N ALA A 266 -11.08 27.38 -12.05
CA ALA A 266 -11.09 26.60 -13.29
C ALA A 266 -9.69 26.17 -13.79
N GLN A 267 -8.67 27.02 -13.63
CA GLN A 267 -7.31 26.73 -14.12
C GLN A 267 -6.58 25.66 -13.30
N VAL A 268 -7.04 25.35 -12.09
CA VAL A 268 -6.44 24.33 -11.21
C VAL A 268 -7.34 23.11 -11.00
N GLU A 269 -8.54 23.07 -11.58
CA GLU A 269 -9.45 21.91 -11.48
C GLU A 269 -8.87 20.61 -12.05
N TYR A 270 -7.85 20.70 -12.91
CA TYR A 270 -7.21 19.51 -13.49
C TYR A 270 -6.63 18.56 -12.44
N VAL A 271 -6.37 19.03 -11.22
CA VAL A 271 -5.82 18.21 -10.12
C VAL A 271 -6.87 17.39 -9.40
N ARG A 272 -8.16 17.72 -9.49
CA ARG A 272 -9.22 16.95 -8.83
C ARG A 272 -9.87 15.94 -9.78
N PRO A 273 -10.55 14.91 -9.25
CA PRO A 273 -11.49 14.13 -10.03
C PRO A 273 -12.62 15.00 -10.58
N ARG A 274 -13.16 14.60 -11.74
CA ARG A 274 -14.41 15.18 -12.23
C ARG A 274 -15.54 14.81 -11.27
N ILE A 275 -16.35 15.80 -10.89
CA ILE A 275 -17.50 15.60 -10.01
C ILE A 275 -18.76 15.49 -10.90
N PHE A 276 -19.53 14.41 -10.73
CA PHE A 276 -20.76 14.16 -11.49
C PHE A 276 -22.00 14.57 -10.71
N GLU A 277 -22.04 14.25 -9.43
CA GLU A 277 -23.18 14.49 -8.56
C GLU A 277 -22.68 14.67 -7.12
N TYR A 278 -23.34 15.49 -6.32
CA TYR A 278 -23.01 15.64 -4.91
C TYR A 278 -24.20 16.12 -4.08
N SER A 279 -24.09 15.93 -2.77
CA SER A 279 -24.97 16.51 -1.76
C SER A 279 -24.12 17.04 -0.62
N THR A 280 -24.35 18.30 -0.23
CA THR A 280 -23.82 18.88 1.00
C THR A 280 -24.87 18.93 2.12
N SER A 281 -25.93 18.12 2.00
CA SER A 281 -26.93 17.97 3.06
C SER A 281 -26.31 17.29 4.28
N TYR A 282 -26.59 17.79 5.47
CA TYR A 282 -26.13 17.17 6.72
C TYR A 282 -26.77 15.81 7.01
N ILE A 283 -27.88 15.47 6.34
CA ILE A 283 -28.59 14.20 6.56
C ILE A 283 -27.98 13.07 5.72
N ASN A 284 -27.52 13.39 4.50
CA ASN A 284 -26.97 12.41 3.57
C ASN A 284 -25.99 13.11 2.61
N PRO A 285 -24.80 13.48 3.09
CA PRO A 285 -23.77 14.05 2.24
C PRO A 285 -23.16 12.93 1.37
N TYR A 286 -22.95 13.21 0.10
CA TYR A 286 -22.29 12.28 -0.80
C TYR A 286 -21.59 13.02 -1.93
N VAL A 287 -20.65 12.34 -2.59
CA VAL A 287 -20.11 12.80 -3.87
C VAL A 287 -19.87 11.60 -4.79
N SER A 288 -20.35 11.74 -6.03
CA SER A 288 -20.08 10.83 -7.14
C SER A 288 -19.04 11.48 -8.05
N MET A 289 -17.91 10.84 -8.24
CA MET A 289 -16.76 11.39 -8.95
C MET A 289 -16.08 10.36 -9.84
N GLU A 290 -15.24 10.84 -10.75
CA GLU A 290 -14.45 10.00 -11.65
C GLU A 290 -13.52 9.08 -10.86
N TYR A 291 -13.57 7.78 -11.19
CA TYR A 291 -12.72 6.76 -10.61
C TYR A 291 -11.49 6.54 -11.50
N TYR A 292 -10.30 6.77 -10.94
CA TYR A 292 -9.03 6.46 -11.61
C TYR A 292 -8.42 5.19 -11.03
N SER A 293 -7.97 4.29 -11.90
CA SER A 293 -7.17 3.12 -11.56
C SER A 293 -5.67 3.46 -11.37
N TYR A 294 -5.36 4.68 -10.93
CA TYR A 294 -4.01 5.17 -10.66
C TYR A 294 -3.44 4.60 -9.35
N HIS A 295 -2.12 4.70 -9.17
CA HIS A 295 -1.46 4.37 -7.92
C HIS A 295 -1.37 5.57 -7.02
N THR A 296 -1.48 5.37 -5.71
CA THR A 296 -1.12 6.45 -4.77
C THR A 296 0.40 6.56 -4.67
N VAL A 297 0.92 7.75 -4.40
CA VAL A 297 2.35 7.93 -4.12
C VAL A 297 2.75 7.11 -2.88
N HIS A 298 1.83 6.87 -1.95
CA HIS A 298 2.01 5.97 -0.81
C HIS A 298 2.35 4.54 -1.25
N GLU A 299 1.55 3.98 -2.17
CA GLU A 299 1.81 2.66 -2.73
C GLU A 299 3.16 2.59 -3.44
N LEU A 300 3.47 3.62 -4.24
CA LEU A 300 4.76 3.71 -4.93
C LEU A 300 5.91 3.76 -3.92
N PHE A 301 5.79 4.60 -2.89
CA PHE A 301 6.81 4.79 -1.86
C PHE A 301 7.14 3.49 -1.14
N LEU A 302 6.10 2.76 -0.73
CA LEU A 302 6.26 1.53 0.05
C LEU A 302 6.59 0.29 -0.79
N TYR A 303 6.06 0.15 -2.01
CA TYR A 303 6.04 -1.14 -2.69
C TYR A 303 6.76 -1.16 -4.05
N SER A 304 6.86 -0.02 -4.75
CA SER A 304 7.41 0.01 -6.13
C SER A 304 8.94 0.18 -6.18
N ASP A 305 9.64 -0.43 -7.12
CA ASP A 305 11.10 -0.28 -7.31
C ASP A 305 11.45 0.77 -8.37
N LEU A 306 10.98 2.00 -8.17
CA LEU A 306 11.23 3.13 -9.08
C LEU A 306 12.68 3.61 -9.01
N THR A 307 13.17 4.13 -10.12
CA THR A 307 14.46 4.79 -10.24
C THR A 307 14.45 6.20 -9.65
N LYS A 308 15.64 6.74 -9.33
CA LYS A 308 15.81 8.14 -8.93
C LYS A 308 15.14 9.12 -9.91
N LYS A 309 15.25 8.87 -11.22
CA LYS A 309 14.68 9.75 -12.25
C LYS A 309 13.15 9.76 -12.21
N GLN A 310 12.51 8.60 -12.05
CA GLN A 310 11.05 8.53 -11.90
C GLN A 310 10.56 9.29 -10.66
N TRP A 311 11.28 9.21 -9.54
CA TRP A 311 10.96 10.00 -8.35
C TRP A 311 11.11 11.51 -8.57
N ILE A 312 12.16 11.94 -9.28
CA ILE A 312 12.32 13.34 -9.68
C ILE A 312 11.11 13.81 -10.51
N ASP A 313 10.61 12.98 -11.43
CA ASP A 313 9.48 13.33 -12.29
C ASP A 313 8.17 13.43 -11.47
N ILE A 314 7.91 12.48 -10.58
CA ILE A 314 6.78 12.52 -9.64
C ILE A 314 6.84 13.78 -8.77
N PHE A 315 7.98 14.05 -8.13
CA PHE A 315 8.12 15.22 -7.25
C PHE A 315 8.04 16.54 -7.99
N ASN A 316 8.55 16.63 -9.22
CA ASN A 316 8.37 17.82 -10.05
C ASN A 316 6.89 18.06 -10.37
N ARG A 317 6.12 16.99 -10.60
CA ARG A 317 4.69 17.13 -10.85
C ARG A 317 3.92 17.57 -9.61
N ILE A 318 4.25 17.05 -8.43
CA ILE A 318 3.67 17.50 -7.15
C ILE A 318 4.04 18.97 -6.89
N ARG A 319 5.31 19.33 -7.08
CA ARG A 319 5.83 20.69 -6.92
C ARG A 319 5.11 21.68 -7.83
N PHE A 320 4.90 21.31 -9.09
CA PHE A 320 4.14 22.12 -10.03
C PHE A 320 2.72 22.41 -9.52
N VAL A 321 1.98 21.39 -9.05
CA VAL A 321 0.65 21.57 -8.47
C VAL A 321 0.68 22.54 -7.29
N CYS A 322 1.64 22.37 -6.37
CA CYS A 322 1.80 23.24 -5.21
C CYS A 322 2.10 24.69 -5.64
N SER A 323 2.97 24.88 -6.63
CA SER A 323 3.29 26.20 -7.18
C SER A 323 2.09 26.86 -7.89
N ASP A 324 1.28 26.07 -8.59
CA ASP A 324 0.10 26.56 -9.31
C ASP A 324 -0.99 27.03 -8.34
N PHE A 325 -1.16 26.33 -7.22
CA PHE A 325 -2.02 26.78 -6.11
C PHE A 325 -1.58 28.11 -5.49
N LYS A 326 -0.26 28.38 -5.40
CA LYS A 326 0.25 29.65 -4.86
C LYS A 326 -0.13 30.89 -5.66
N ARG A 327 -0.58 30.73 -6.92
CA ARG A 327 -1.07 31.84 -7.75
C ARG A 327 -2.35 32.46 -7.20
N TYR A 328 -3.05 31.75 -6.33
CA TYR A 328 -4.26 32.20 -5.67
C TYR A 328 -3.97 32.48 -4.20
N SER A 329 -4.33 33.67 -3.75
CA SER A 329 -4.04 34.11 -2.39
C SER A 329 -5.17 34.91 -1.76
N VAL A 330 -5.23 34.87 -0.44
CA VAL A 330 -6.12 35.70 0.37
C VAL A 330 -5.34 36.29 1.55
N SER A 331 -5.66 37.53 1.89
CA SER A 331 -5.15 38.23 3.09
C SER A 331 -6.33 38.62 3.96
N GLY A 332 -6.15 38.66 5.29
CA GLY A 332 -7.20 39.13 6.19
C GLY A 332 -6.92 38.87 7.67
N ASP A 333 -7.66 39.56 8.54
CA ASP A 333 -7.41 39.58 9.99
C ASP A 333 -7.59 38.22 10.66
N ASN A 334 -8.39 37.31 10.08
CA ASN A 334 -8.64 35.97 10.63
C ASN A 334 -7.47 34.98 10.42
N ILE A 335 -6.43 35.35 9.69
CA ILE A 335 -5.26 34.48 9.44
C ILE A 335 -4.56 34.12 10.75
N GLN A 336 -4.30 35.11 11.60
CA GLN A 336 -3.60 34.91 12.88
C GLN A 336 -4.38 34.00 13.82
N LYS A 337 -5.70 34.18 13.89
CA LYS A 337 -6.60 33.27 14.61
C LYS A 337 -6.53 31.85 14.05
N SER A 338 -6.59 31.70 12.72
CA SER A 338 -6.55 30.38 12.07
C SER A 338 -5.22 29.67 12.29
N LEU A 339 -4.09 30.39 12.32
CA LEU A 339 -2.77 29.83 12.66
C LEU A 339 -2.74 29.31 14.10
N LYS A 340 -3.26 30.10 15.05
CA LYS A 340 -3.38 29.69 16.45
C LYS A 340 -4.26 28.44 16.60
N ASP A 341 -5.43 28.45 15.97
CA ASP A 341 -6.37 27.33 16.01
C ASP A 341 -5.73 26.06 15.45
N MET A 342 -5.01 26.17 14.33
CA MET A 342 -4.45 25.04 13.60
C MET A 342 -3.19 24.45 14.24
N TYR A 343 -2.30 25.28 14.78
CA TYR A 343 -1.00 24.84 15.29
C TYR A 343 -0.96 24.63 16.80
N LEU A 344 -1.62 25.50 17.57
CA LEU A 344 -1.48 25.52 19.02
C LEU A 344 -2.71 24.91 19.69
N ASP A 345 -3.88 25.50 19.47
CA ASP A 345 -5.10 25.06 20.17
C ASP A 345 -5.45 23.61 19.84
N LYS A 346 -5.37 23.23 18.55
CA LYS A 346 -5.58 21.84 18.13
C LYS A 346 -4.57 20.90 18.79
N THR A 347 -3.29 21.24 18.84
CA THR A 347 -2.25 20.38 19.46
C THR A 347 -2.51 20.21 20.95
N PHE A 348 -2.80 21.30 21.67
CA PHE A 348 -3.06 21.26 23.11
C PHE A 348 -4.37 20.55 23.44
N GLN A 349 -5.42 20.69 22.62
CA GLN A 349 -6.62 19.88 22.75
C GLN A 349 -6.33 18.38 22.60
N ARG A 350 -5.38 18.00 21.74
CA ARG A 350 -4.97 16.61 21.53
C ARG A 350 -4.11 16.09 22.68
N PHE A 351 -3.21 16.91 23.21
CA PHE A 351 -2.47 16.60 24.44
C PHE A 351 -3.40 16.43 25.63
N ASN A 352 -4.41 17.29 25.79
CA ASN A 352 -5.43 17.14 26.84
C ASN A 352 -6.22 15.82 26.74
N LYS A 353 -6.45 15.30 25.52
CA LYS A 353 -7.05 13.97 25.34
C LYS A 353 -6.06 12.87 25.72
N LEU A 354 -4.81 12.97 25.27
CA LEU A 354 -3.76 12.01 25.54
C LEU A 354 -3.42 11.93 27.05
N ARG A 355 -3.42 13.06 27.75
CA ARG A 355 -3.17 13.17 29.20
C ARG A 355 -4.17 12.36 30.04
N LYS A 356 -5.38 12.14 29.52
CA LYS A 356 -6.42 11.34 30.18
C LYS A 356 -6.21 9.83 30.02
N ASP A 357 -5.31 9.42 29.13
CA ASP A 357 -4.96 8.02 28.93
C ASP A 357 -3.87 7.61 29.93
N PRO A 358 -4.15 6.68 30.86
CA PRO A 358 -3.18 6.24 31.87
C PRO A 358 -1.88 5.67 31.29
N ARG A 359 -1.91 5.23 30.02
CA ARG A 359 -0.72 4.71 29.32
C ARG A 359 0.29 5.81 28.99
N PHE A 360 -0.12 7.07 29.03
CA PHE A 360 0.73 8.22 28.70
C PHE A 360 1.13 9.06 29.92
N THR A 361 0.67 8.72 31.13
CA THR A 361 0.89 9.54 32.33
C THR A 361 2.35 9.91 32.56
N GLU A 362 3.27 8.94 32.49
CA GLU A 362 4.69 9.18 32.75
C GLU A 362 5.32 10.11 31.69
N PHE A 363 4.86 10.05 30.45
CA PHE A 363 5.38 10.90 29.37
C PHE A 363 5.03 12.39 29.60
N PHE A 364 3.99 12.70 30.39
CA PHE A 364 3.68 14.08 30.77
C PHE A 364 4.45 14.56 32.00
N SER A 365 4.73 13.66 32.96
CA SER A 365 5.34 14.04 34.24
C SER A 365 6.86 13.92 34.30
N SER A 366 7.46 13.13 33.42
CA SER A 366 8.88 12.76 33.51
C SER A 366 9.60 12.94 32.18
N ASP A 367 10.93 13.05 32.24
CA ASP A 367 11.78 13.09 31.06
C ASP A 367 11.56 11.82 30.22
N ILE A 368 11.44 12.01 28.91
CA ILE A 368 11.16 10.96 27.93
C ILE A 368 12.49 10.51 27.34
N GLN A 369 12.68 9.20 27.19
CA GLN A 369 13.85 8.66 26.50
C GLN A 369 13.43 8.01 25.19
N ILE A 370 13.96 8.48 24.06
CA ILE A 370 13.74 7.91 22.74
C ILE A 370 15.09 7.48 22.15
N ASN A 371 15.25 6.20 21.82
CA ASN A 371 16.48 5.66 21.21
C ASN A 371 17.77 6.05 21.99
N GLY A 372 17.66 6.14 23.32
CA GLY A 372 18.75 6.56 24.22
C GLY A 372 18.93 8.08 24.40
N VAL A 373 18.24 8.92 23.62
CA VAL A 373 18.26 10.39 23.75
C VAL A 373 17.19 10.84 24.72
N ARG A 374 17.50 11.81 25.60
CA ARG A 374 16.58 12.34 26.61
C ARG A 374 15.93 13.65 26.17
N TYR A 375 14.63 13.71 26.38
CA TYR A 375 13.75 14.82 26.09
C TYR A 375 12.99 15.21 27.35
N LYS A 376 12.61 16.47 27.43
CA LYS A 376 11.71 17.01 28.45
C LYS A 376 10.34 16.31 28.41
N SER A 377 9.63 16.38 29.51
CA SER A 377 8.27 15.84 29.60
C SER A 377 7.30 16.58 28.66
N LEU A 378 6.18 15.95 28.29
CA LEU A 378 5.18 16.60 27.43
C LEU A 378 4.59 17.88 28.03
N ASP A 379 4.49 17.99 29.36
CA ASP A 379 4.04 19.24 30.02
C ASP A 379 5.07 20.37 29.84
N GLN A 380 6.37 20.06 29.94
CA GLN A 380 7.43 21.03 29.68
C GLN A 380 7.49 21.41 28.19
N ILE A 381 7.28 20.44 27.30
CA ILE A 381 7.21 20.66 25.85
C ILE A 381 6.00 21.52 25.50
N GLU A 382 4.83 21.28 26.11
CA GLU A 382 3.63 22.12 25.92
C GLU A 382 3.94 23.58 26.28
N ALA A 383 4.65 23.82 27.39
CA ALA A 383 5.08 25.16 27.78
C ALA A 383 6.04 25.79 26.75
N LEU A 384 7.02 25.05 26.23
CA LEU A 384 7.93 25.54 25.18
C LEU A 384 7.19 25.87 23.88
N LEU A 385 6.28 25.00 23.45
CA LEU A 385 5.47 25.20 22.24
C LEU A 385 4.59 26.45 22.35
N SER A 386 4.11 26.80 23.55
CA SER A 386 3.31 28.01 23.76
C SER A 386 4.05 29.31 23.40
N VAL A 387 5.38 29.27 23.37
CA VAL A 387 6.26 30.39 23.01
C VAL A 387 6.81 30.24 21.60
N SER A 388 7.34 29.06 21.25
CA SER A 388 8.02 28.86 19.96
C SER A 388 7.05 28.87 18.78
N VAL A 389 5.86 28.27 18.90
CA VAL A 389 4.89 28.20 17.80
C VAL A 389 4.44 29.58 17.33
N PRO A 390 3.97 30.50 18.22
CA PRO A 390 3.64 31.84 17.80
C PRO A 390 4.84 32.59 17.21
N ARG A 391 6.02 32.47 17.84
CA ARG A 391 7.23 33.18 17.40
C ARG A 391 7.65 32.78 15.99
N GLU A 392 7.60 31.50 15.65
CA GLU A 392 8.12 30.98 14.39
C GLU A 392 7.06 30.91 13.27
N LEU A 393 5.78 30.70 13.61
CA LEU A 393 4.74 30.38 12.62
C LEU A 393 3.71 31.50 12.38
N PHE A 394 3.62 32.52 13.24
CA PHE A 394 2.61 33.57 13.12
C PHE A 394 3.09 34.78 12.30
N ASP A 395 4.16 34.60 11.54
CA ASP A 395 4.85 35.62 10.75
C ASP A 395 4.27 35.81 9.33
N ILE A 396 3.15 35.17 9.01
CA ILE A 396 2.50 35.29 7.70
C ILE A 396 1.15 36.02 7.77
N THR A 397 0.84 36.77 6.72
CA THR A 397 -0.38 37.58 6.56
C THR A 397 -1.16 37.24 5.30
N GLN A 398 -0.75 36.18 4.61
CA GLN A 398 -1.35 35.71 3.37
C GLN A 398 -1.42 34.19 3.36
N PHE A 399 -2.55 33.66 2.92
CA PHE A 399 -2.77 32.25 2.65
C PHE A 399 -2.86 31.98 1.15
N ASN A 400 -2.60 30.74 0.76
CA ASN A 400 -2.73 30.23 -0.60
C ASN A 400 -3.71 29.07 -0.67
N ILE A 401 -4.14 28.67 -1.87
CA ILE A 401 -4.85 27.41 -2.00
C ILE A 401 -3.95 26.27 -1.47
N ILE A 402 -4.53 25.40 -0.64
CA ILE A 402 -3.87 24.19 -0.13
C ILE A 402 -4.86 23.03 -0.21
N HIS A 403 -4.36 21.81 -0.35
CA HIS A 403 -5.15 20.61 -0.10
C HIS A 403 -5.42 20.44 1.41
N GLY A 404 -4.44 20.80 2.24
CA GLY A 404 -4.47 20.71 3.70
C GLY A 404 -4.29 19.28 4.26
N ASP A 405 -4.19 18.30 3.39
CA ASP A 405 -3.83 16.92 3.74
C ASP A 405 -3.02 16.26 2.61
N LEU A 406 -2.08 16.99 2.01
CA LEU A 406 -1.31 16.50 0.85
C LEU A 406 -0.21 15.49 1.24
N CYS A 407 -0.58 14.43 1.95
CA CYS A 407 0.31 13.29 2.20
C CYS A 407 0.30 12.33 0.99
N PHE A 408 1.28 11.43 0.91
CA PHE A 408 1.44 10.53 -0.24
C PHE A 408 0.23 9.62 -0.51
N ALA A 409 -0.58 9.32 0.51
CA ALA A 409 -1.80 8.52 0.36
C ALA A 409 -2.92 9.25 -0.39
N ASN A 410 -2.88 10.58 -0.42
CA ASN A 410 -3.90 11.45 -1.02
C ASN A 410 -3.47 11.96 -2.42
N ILE A 411 -2.33 11.51 -2.93
CA ILE A 411 -1.79 11.87 -4.24
C ILE A 411 -1.80 10.62 -5.11
N MET A 412 -2.56 10.64 -6.20
CA MET A 412 -2.62 9.57 -7.20
C MET A 412 -1.84 9.98 -8.44
N VAL A 413 -1.09 9.05 -9.01
CA VAL A 413 -0.28 9.25 -10.21
C VAL A 413 -0.61 8.21 -11.26
N ASP A 414 -0.71 8.64 -12.51
CA ASP A 414 -0.88 7.74 -13.64
C ASP A 414 0.39 6.91 -13.92
N ASN A 415 0.26 5.91 -14.79
CA ASN A 415 1.35 4.97 -15.08
C ASN A 415 2.54 5.62 -15.81
N THR A 416 2.34 6.78 -16.43
CA THR A 416 3.42 7.54 -17.09
C THR A 416 4.05 8.60 -16.17
N PHE A 417 3.56 8.73 -14.94
CA PHE A 417 3.98 9.75 -13.97
C PHE A 417 3.77 11.21 -14.41
N SER A 418 2.92 11.43 -15.42
CA SER A 418 2.69 12.74 -16.02
C SER A 418 1.50 13.47 -15.43
N PHE A 419 0.51 12.73 -14.92
CA PHE A 419 -0.72 13.27 -14.36
C PHE A 419 -0.81 12.93 -12.89
N ILE A 420 -1.20 13.94 -12.10
CA ILE A 420 -1.49 13.79 -10.68
C ILE A 420 -2.93 14.19 -10.44
N LYS A 421 -3.60 13.38 -9.61
CA LYS A 421 -4.90 13.66 -9.04
C LYS A 421 -4.79 13.66 -7.52
N VAL A 422 -5.38 14.64 -6.87
CA VAL A 422 -5.44 14.74 -5.41
C VAL A 422 -6.84 14.46 -4.91
N ILE A 423 -6.93 13.70 -3.83
CA ILE A 423 -8.19 13.23 -3.23
C ILE A 423 -8.15 13.42 -1.71
N ASP A 424 -9.32 13.38 -1.07
CA ASP A 424 -9.47 13.53 0.37
C ASP A 424 -8.87 14.83 0.95
N PRO A 425 -9.16 16.03 0.39
CA PRO A 425 -8.72 17.30 0.96
C PRO A 425 -9.25 17.48 2.38
N ARG A 426 -8.53 18.32 3.15
CA ARG A 426 -8.90 18.64 4.53
C ARG A 426 -10.23 19.38 4.62
N GLY A 427 -10.55 20.19 3.61
CA GLY A 427 -11.79 20.96 3.51
C GLY A 427 -11.83 22.29 4.28
N LYS A 428 -10.95 22.47 5.27
CA LYS A 428 -10.75 23.76 5.97
C LYS A 428 -9.39 23.88 6.66
N PHE A 429 -8.88 25.10 6.75
CA PHE A 429 -7.73 25.51 7.55
C PHE A 429 -8.13 26.68 8.45
N GLY A 430 -8.39 26.39 9.73
CA GLY A 430 -9.07 27.35 10.62
C GLY A 430 -10.44 27.74 10.05
N ASP A 431 -10.65 29.04 9.88
CA ASP A 431 -11.89 29.61 9.32
C ASP A 431 -11.90 29.67 7.77
N PHE A 432 -10.82 29.26 7.11
CA PHE A 432 -10.67 29.31 5.65
C PHE A 432 -11.00 27.95 5.02
N ASP A 433 -11.59 27.97 3.82
CA ASP A 433 -12.05 26.78 3.11
C ASP A 433 -10.96 26.07 2.31
N ILE A 434 -10.60 26.61 1.13
CA ILE A 434 -9.54 26.10 0.26
C ILE A 434 -8.19 26.75 0.55
N TYR A 435 -8.19 27.84 1.33
CA TYR A 435 -6.99 28.63 1.61
C TYR A 435 -6.36 28.25 2.95
N GLY A 436 -5.03 28.27 3.04
CA GLY A 436 -4.29 28.10 4.28
C GLY A 436 -2.80 28.39 4.13
N ASP A 437 -2.03 28.03 5.16
CA ASP A 437 -0.57 28.21 5.16
C ASP A 437 0.11 27.25 4.19
N TYR A 438 0.87 27.79 3.23
CA TYR A 438 1.63 27.01 2.26
C TYR A 438 2.66 26.09 2.93
N ARG A 439 3.25 26.50 4.06
CA ARG A 439 4.21 25.69 4.83
C ARG A 439 3.54 24.44 5.41
N TYR A 440 2.25 24.50 5.72
CA TYR A 440 1.49 23.34 6.17
C TYR A 440 1.28 22.30 5.06
N GLU A 441 1.09 22.76 3.81
CA GLU A 441 1.02 21.86 2.66
C GLU A 441 2.33 21.12 2.45
N LEU A 442 3.47 21.83 2.54
CA LEU A 442 4.80 21.21 2.47
C LEU A 442 5.05 20.27 3.66
N ALA A 443 4.65 20.66 4.87
CA ALA A 443 4.78 19.82 6.06
C ALA A 443 4.00 18.50 5.93
N LYS A 444 2.89 18.48 5.17
CA LYS A 444 2.15 17.25 4.85
C LYS A 444 2.88 16.32 3.89
N LEU A 445 3.73 16.85 3.02
CA LEU A 445 4.63 16.05 2.19
C LEU A 445 5.82 15.52 3.01
N PHE A 446 6.42 16.38 3.86
CA PHE A 446 7.48 16.01 4.81
C PHE A 446 7.02 14.87 5.72
N HIS A 447 5.82 14.97 6.26
CA HIS A 447 5.18 13.93 7.08
C HIS A 447 5.25 12.52 6.45
N SER A 448 5.17 12.43 5.12
CA SER A 448 5.39 11.18 4.39
C SER A 448 6.87 10.87 4.17
N VAL A 449 7.63 11.79 3.59
CA VAL A 449 9.00 11.51 3.10
C VAL A 449 10.08 11.53 4.18
N ASP A 450 10.02 12.49 5.11
CA ASP A 450 10.92 12.67 6.25
C ASP A 450 10.44 11.84 7.43
N GLY A 451 9.27 12.17 8.01
CA GLY A 451 8.71 11.49 9.18
C GLY A 451 8.23 10.05 8.96
N LYS A 452 8.29 9.53 7.72
CA LYS A 452 7.96 8.14 7.38
C LYS A 452 6.57 7.68 7.86
N TYR A 453 5.58 8.58 7.91
CA TYR A 453 4.22 8.25 8.35
C TYR A 453 3.65 7.03 7.63
N ASP A 454 3.86 6.95 6.32
CA ASP A 454 3.43 5.87 5.45
C ASP A 454 3.95 4.49 5.91
N PHE A 455 5.16 4.42 6.47
CA PHE A 455 5.72 3.19 7.03
C PHE A 455 5.08 2.85 8.38
N ILE A 456 4.84 3.86 9.21
CA ILE A 456 4.22 3.67 10.55
C ILE A 456 2.83 3.06 10.39
N ILE A 457 1.97 3.64 9.54
CA ILE A 457 0.59 3.15 9.36
C ILE A 457 0.48 1.78 8.66
N LYS A 458 1.60 1.25 8.16
CA LYS A 458 1.70 -0.09 7.55
C LYS A 458 2.52 -1.06 8.41
N ASP A 459 2.75 -0.73 9.68
CA ASP A 459 3.52 -1.57 10.61
C ASP A 459 4.93 -1.93 10.11
N LEU A 460 5.52 -1.08 9.26
CA LEU A 460 6.88 -1.24 8.72
C LEU A 460 7.91 -0.62 9.66
N PHE A 461 7.83 -0.97 10.94
CA PHE A 461 8.74 -0.54 11.99
C PHE A 461 8.82 -1.60 13.10
N THR A 462 9.88 -1.55 13.90
CA THR A 462 9.97 -2.28 15.16
C THR A 462 9.96 -1.32 16.32
N ILE A 463 9.29 -1.67 17.41
CA ILE A 463 9.22 -0.83 18.60
C ILE A 463 9.28 -1.67 19.88
N LYS A 464 9.94 -1.12 20.89
CA LYS A 464 9.90 -1.56 22.29
C LYS A 464 9.69 -0.32 23.15
N TYR A 465 8.88 -0.42 24.19
CA TYR A 465 8.62 0.73 25.06
C TYR A 465 8.31 0.28 26.49
N ASP A 466 8.62 1.15 27.45
CA ASP A 466 8.23 1.04 28.86
C ASP A 466 7.46 2.32 29.25
N PRO A 467 6.12 2.29 29.24
CA PRO A 467 5.31 3.47 29.53
C PRO A 467 5.48 3.99 30.95
N LYS A 468 5.92 3.15 31.90
CA LYS A 468 6.12 3.54 33.30
C LYS A 468 7.43 4.28 33.53
N LYS A 469 8.30 4.29 32.53
CA LYS A 469 9.60 5.00 32.55
C LYS A 469 9.71 6.00 31.40
N ALA A 470 8.65 6.20 30.62
CA ALA A 470 8.63 7.01 29.41
C ALA A 470 9.77 6.66 28.42
N ILE A 471 10.07 5.36 28.23
CA ILE A 471 11.13 4.90 27.33
C ILE A 471 10.52 4.33 26.05
N ILE A 472 11.05 4.74 24.89
CA ILE A 472 10.71 4.21 23.57
C ILE A 472 12.01 3.93 22.80
N ASP A 473 12.13 2.72 22.26
CA ASP A 473 13.15 2.36 21.29
C ASP A 473 12.45 1.88 20.02
N TYR A 474 12.70 2.55 18.91
CA TYR A 474 12.01 2.25 17.65
C TYR A 474 12.92 2.44 16.45
N ILE A 475 12.66 1.65 15.41
CA ILE A 475 13.38 1.71 14.14
C ILE A 475 12.36 1.53 13.02
N VAL A 476 12.26 2.51 12.13
CA VAL A 476 11.49 2.40 10.88
C VAL A 476 12.27 1.53 9.89
N GLN A 477 11.60 0.55 9.30
CA GLN A 477 12.18 -0.34 8.31
C GLN A 477 12.07 0.30 6.91
N ASP A 478 12.83 1.37 6.67
CA ASP A 478 12.87 2.00 5.35
C ASP A 478 13.51 1.07 4.31
N ARG A 479 13.17 1.31 3.05
CA ARG A 479 13.67 0.55 1.92
C ARG A 479 15.09 0.93 1.60
N LYS A 480 15.88 -0.10 1.34
CA LYS A 480 17.22 0.05 0.77
C LYS A 480 17.11 0.48 -0.70
N ARG A 481 17.50 1.72 -0.97
CA ARG A 481 17.64 2.31 -2.31
C ARG A 481 19.11 2.69 -2.51
N ASP A 482 19.52 2.84 -3.75
CA ASP A 482 20.84 3.36 -4.14
C ASP A 482 20.90 4.90 -4.07
N TYR A 483 19.81 5.55 -3.68
CA TYR A 483 19.68 6.98 -3.44
C TYR A 483 18.82 7.25 -2.21
N ASP A 484 19.01 8.41 -1.57
CA ASP A 484 18.14 8.89 -0.50
C ASP A 484 16.94 9.64 -1.09
N LEU A 485 15.73 9.18 -0.79
CA LEU A 485 14.51 9.79 -1.33
C LEU A 485 14.22 11.16 -0.69
N TYR A 486 14.58 11.37 0.58
CA TYR A 486 14.44 12.67 1.23
C TYR A 486 15.32 13.70 0.52
N GLU A 487 16.58 13.37 0.23
CA GLU A 487 17.48 14.26 -0.52
C GLU A 487 16.97 14.56 -1.93
N VAL A 488 16.39 13.55 -2.60
CA VAL A 488 15.75 13.76 -3.92
C VAL A 488 14.58 14.73 -3.79
N PHE A 489 13.70 14.53 -2.82
CA PHE A 489 12.57 15.42 -2.55
C PHE A 489 13.04 16.85 -2.24
N TYR A 490 13.96 16.99 -1.27
CA TYR A 490 14.51 18.27 -0.84
C TYR A 490 15.15 19.02 -2.00
N SER A 491 15.90 18.32 -2.86
CA SER A 491 16.53 18.93 -4.04
C SER A 491 15.52 19.47 -5.06
N VAL A 492 14.38 18.78 -5.23
CA VAL A 492 13.32 19.19 -6.16
C VAL A 492 12.53 20.38 -5.61
N PHE A 493 12.23 20.37 -4.30
CA PHE A 493 11.45 21.41 -3.61
C PHE A 493 12.31 22.54 -3.01
N LYS A 494 13.58 22.64 -3.40
CA LYS A 494 14.56 23.54 -2.77
C LYS A 494 14.08 24.99 -2.72
N ASP A 495 13.50 25.48 -3.81
CA ASP A 495 13.05 26.87 -3.93
C ASP A 495 11.74 27.11 -3.15
N GLU A 496 10.86 26.13 -3.11
CA GLU A 496 9.60 26.18 -2.35
C GLU A 496 9.81 26.10 -0.84
N ILE A 497 10.82 25.34 -0.39
CA ILE A 497 11.22 25.22 1.01
C ILE A 497 12.00 26.47 1.45
N GLY A 498 12.99 26.88 0.67
CA GLY A 498 13.81 28.07 0.93
C GLY A 498 14.32 28.15 2.38
N SER A 499 14.13 29.32 3.00
CA SER A 499 14.52 29.57 4.38
C SER A 499 13.53 29.02 5.43
N ASP A 500 12.39 28.47 5.02
CA ASP A 500 11.33 28.03 5.92
C ASP A 500 11.46 26.57 6.38
N LEU A 501 12.56 25.87 6.04
CA LEU A 501 12.77 24.46 6.42
C LEU A 501 12.44 24.16 7.89
N LYS A 502 13.02 24.93 8.83
CA LYS A 502 12.78 24.74 10.26
C LYS A 502 11.32 24.96 10.67
N LYS A 503 10.61 25.85 9.97
CA LYS A 503 9.18 26.11 10.22
C LYS A 503 8.33 24.96 9.69
N ILE A 504 8.69 24.41 8.54
CA ILE A 504 8.03 23.24 7.95
C ILE A 504 8.22 22.02 8.86
N GLU A 505 9.45 21.76 9.34
CA GLU A 505 9.76 20.70 10.30
C GLU A 505 9.03 20.90 11.64
N LEU A 506 8.90 22.14 12.14
CA LEU A 506 8.10 22.43 13.32
C LEU A 506 6.62 22.07 13.11
N ILE A 507 6.05 22.41 11.95
CA ILE A 507 4.67 22.04 11.61
C ILE A 507 4.54 20.52 11.48
N GLU A 508 5.51 19.83 10.89
CA GLU A 508 5.55 18.36 10.79
C GLU A 508 5.56 17.71 12.18
N ALA A 509 6.39 18.18 13.10
CA ALA A 509 6.40 17.71 14.48
C ALA A 509 5.03 17.87 15.14
N LEU A 510 4.38 19.04 14.97
CA LEU A 510 3.03 19.28 15.48
C LEU A 510 1.98 18.35 14.85
N LEU A 511 2.14 17.99 13.56
CA LEU A 511 1.28 17.01 12.92
C LEU A 511 1.37 15.66 13.64
N PHE A 512 2.57 15.12 13.84
CA PHE A 512 2.79 13.85 14.56
C PHE A 512 2.26 13.90 16.00
N LEU A 513 2.61 14.94 16.75
CA LEU A 513 2.21 15.09 18.15
C LEU A 513 0.68 15.22 18.31
N SER A 514 0.01 15.91 17.37
CA SER A 514 -1.44 16.12 17.44
C SER A 514 -2.26 14.91 16.97
N MET A 515 -1.68 13.96 16.23
CA MET A 515 -2.43 12.79 15.73
C MET A 515 -2.39 11.56 16.63
N ILE A 516 -1.50 11.51 17.63
CA ILE A 516 -1.38 10.38 18.57
C ILE A 516 -2.76 9.88 19.09
N PRO A 517 -3.66 10.74 19.63
CA PRO A 517 -4.95 10.25 20.15
C PRO A 517 -5.97 9.86 19.05
N LEU A 518 -5.67 10.09 17.77
CA LEU A 518 -6.48 9.63 16.65
C LEU A 518 -6.16 8.19 16.25
N HIS A 519 -4.99 7.67 16.64
CA HIS A 519 -4.54 6.32 16.33
C HIS A 519 -4.84 5.34 17.48
N GLY A 520 -6.09 5.34 17.95
CA GLY A 520 -6.53 4.51 19.06
C GLY A 520 -6.51 3.00 18.78
N GLU A 521 -6.45 2.61 17.50
CA GLU A 521 -6.40 1.23 17.03
C GLU A 521 -5.09 0.50 17.38
N SER A 522 -4.00 1.24 17.61
CA SER A 522 -2.67 0.65 17.83
C SER A 522 -1.81 1.52 18.74
N LEU A 523 -1.54 1.03 19.96
CA LEU A 523 -0.61 1.69 20.88
C LEU A 523 0.81 1.78 20.27
N ASN A 524 1.19 0.81 19.43
CA ASN A 524 2.48 0.84 18.73
C ASN A 524 2.56 2.02 17.76
N HIS A 525 1.48 2.32 17.01
CA HIS A 525 1.41 3.52 16.16
C HIS A 525 1.54 4.78 17.01
N GLN A 526 0.79 4.87 18.12
CA GLN A 526 0.83 6.03 19.00
C GLN A 526 2.24 6.31 19.55
N MET A 527 2.95 5.27 19.99
CA MET A 527 4.31 5.39 20.51
C MET A 527 5.32 5.74 19.42
N ALA A 528 5.22 5.15 18.22
CA ALA A 528 6.07 5.50 17.08
C ALA A 528 5.86 6.96 16.62
N MET A 529 4.61 7.43 16.60
CA MET A 529 4.28 8.81 16.27
C MET A 529 4.77 9.80 17.33
N LEU A 530 4.66 9.46 18.62
CA LEU A 530 5.23 10.26 19.71
C LEU A 530 6.74 10.38 19.56
N ALA A 531 7.44 9.26 19.36
CA ALA A 531 8.88 9.24 19.19
C ALA A 531 9.33 10.08 17.98
N THR A 532 8.68 9.86 16.83
CA THR A 532 8.98 10.60 15.59
C THR A 532 8.71 12.09 15.74
N GLY A 533 7.58 12.48 16.33
CA GLY A 533 7.24 13.88 16.56
C GLY A 533 8.25 14.60 17.47
N LEU A 534 8.75 13.92 18.51
CA LEU A 534 9.76 14.46 19.42
C LEU A 534 11.16 14.53 18.78
N GLU A 535 11.55 13.52 17.99
CA GLU A 535 12.80 13.56 17.25
C GLU A 535 12.84 14.73 16.26
N ILE A 536 11.76 14.95 15.49
CA ILE A 536 11.66 16.08 14.55
C ILE A 536 11.63 17.41 15.31
N LEU A 537 10.85 17.50 16.40
CA LEU A 537 10.80 18.71 17.22
C LEU A 537 12.18 19.10 17.77
N GLY A 538 12.99 18.12 18.16
CA GLY A 538 14.34 18.36 18.70
C GLY A 538 15.31 18.98 17.69
N ARG A 539 15.10 18.73 16.39
CA ARG A 539 15.89 19.35 15.30
C ARG A 539 15.70 20.86 15.25
N VAL A 540 14.52 21.36 15.64
CA VAL A 540 14.10 22.76 15.45
C VAL A 540 13.87 23.53 16.74
N VAL A 541 13.62 22.85 17.86
CA VAL A 541 13.52 23.42 19.21
C VAL A 541 14.49 22.67 20.14
N PRO A 542 15.80 23.00 20.12
CA PRO A 542 16.80 22.29 20.92
C PRO A 542 16.55 22.33 22.44
N ASP A 543 15.78 23.31 22.91
CA ASP A 543 15.42 23.45 24.32
C ASP A 543 14.56 22.29 24.86
N ILE A 544 14.08 21.38 24.00
CA ILE A 544 13.37 20.18 24.45
C ILE A 544 14.30 19.08 24.96
N TYR A 545 15.61 19.16 24.72
CA TYR A 545 16.56 18.18 25.27
C TYR A 545 16.82 18.43 26.76
N CYS A 546 17.21 17.38 27.49
CA CYS A 546 17.58 17.44 28.91
C CYS A 546 19.09 17.61 29.12
#